data_AF-A0A653XBS7-F1
#
_entry.id   AF-A0A653XBS7-F1
#
_cell.length_a   1.000
_cell.length_b   1.000
_cell.length_c   1.000
_cell.angle_alpha   90.00
_cell.angle_beta   90.00
_cell.angle_gamma   90.00
#
_symmetry.space_group_name_H-M   'P 1'
#
loop_
_entity.id
_entity.type
_entity.pdbx_description
1 polymer ?
#
loop_
_entity_poly.entity_id
_entity_poly.type
_entity_poly.pdbx_seq_one_letter_code
_entity_poly.pdbx_strand_id
1 'polypeptide(L)'
;MKSAPFRRRSPLDGLKPTDFDPNWPHGRFTIPQGLLDNGLTPAQAEVQANSVRLIRQLARDLVAYVGATDSTQQVLATRCGINAAAITRLRRGQKFPGLTTFLALRTQVPTEQQVEDGLLEGRKPAPQRPQSRPVR
;
A
#
# COMPACT_ATOMS: atom_id res chain seq x y z
N MET A 1 -39.06 20.72 -4.93
CA MET A 1 -37.63 20.58 -5.32
C MET A 1 -37.18 19.19 -4.96
N LYS A 2 -36.82 18.34 -5.93
CA LYS A 2 -36.29 16.99 -5.65
C LYS A 2 -34.86 17.16 -5.12
N SER A 3 -34.68 17.07 -3.82
CA SER A 3 -33.36 16.98 -3.19
C SER A 3 -32.66 15.74 -3.73
N ALA A 4 -31.62 15.95 -4.54
CA ALA A 4 -30.75 14.86 -4.97
C ALA A 4 -30.21 14.14 -3.73
N PRO A 5 -30.13 12.80 -3.72
CA PRO A 5 -29.62 12.08 -2.56
C PRO A 5 -28.19 12.56 -2.30
N PHE A 6 -27.93 13.02 -1.08
CA PHE A 6 -26.57 13.27 -0.58
C PHE A 6 -25.79 11.96 -0.74
N ARG A 7 -25.10 11.78 -1.87
CA ARG A 7 -24.12 10.71 -2.01
C ARG A 7 -23.07 11.04 -0.97
N ARG A 8 -22.95 10.22 0.08
CA ARG A 8 -21.86 10.30 1.06
C ARG A 8 -20.56 10.09 0.29
N ARG A 9 -19.98 11.18 -0.23
CA ARG A 9 -18.69 11.13 -0.91
C ARG A 9 -17.63 10.98 0.17
N SER A 10 -16.78 9.97 0.03
CA SER A 10 -15.58 9.87 0.85
C SER A 10 -14.70 11.08 0.55
N PRO A 11 -13.98 11.66 1.53
CA PRO A 11 -13.01 12.71 1.26
C PRO A 11 -11.86 12.27 0.33
N LEU A 12 -11.72 10.97 0.10
CA LEU A 12 -10.77 10.39 -0.86
C LEU A 12 -11.39 10.11 -2.24
N ASP A 13 -12.67 10.41 -2.45
CA ASP A 13 -13.32 10.19 -3.75
C ASP A 13 -12.67 11.05 -4.83
N GLY A 14 -12.29 10.40 -5.93
CA GLY A 14 -11.57 11.06 -7.03
C GLY A 14 -10.06 11.19 -6.80
N LEU A 15 -9.57 10.87 -5.59
CA LEU A 15 -8.14 10.81 -5.29
C LEU A 15 -7.64 9.36 -5.40
N LYS A 16 -6.37 9.22 -5.77
CA LYS A 16 -5.62 7.96 -5.81
C LYS A 16 -4.35 8.10 -4.98
N PRO A 17 -3.74 6.98 -4.55
CA PRO A 17 -2.51 7.03 -3.76
C PRO A 17 -1.38 7.85 -4.39
N THR A 18 -1.27 7.85 -5.73
CA THR A 18 -0.27 8.65 -6.45
C THR A 18 -0.46 10.16 -6.38
N ASP A 19 -1.64 10.64 -5.98
CA ASP A 19 -1.85 12.07 -5.72
C ASP A 19 -1.21 12.50 -4.38
N PHE A 20 -0.94 11.54 -3.49
CA PHE A 20 -0.26 11.76 -2.22
C PHE A 20 1.24 11.43 -2.29
N ASP A 21 1.67 10.62 -3.26
CA ASP A 21 3.07 10.26 -3.49
C ASP A 21 3.25 9.91 -4.98
N PRO A 22 3.84 10.81 -5.78
CA PRO A 22 4.03 10.57 -7.22
C PRO A 22 4.83 9.31 -7.55
N ASN A 23 5.73 8.89 -6.65
CA ASN A 23 6.53 7.66 -6.79
C ASN A 23 6.05 6.58 -5.81
N TRP A 24 4.74 6.46 -5.66
CA TRP A 24 4.09 5.55 -4.73
C TRP A 24 4.69 4.12 -4.76
N PRO A 25 4.91 3.48 -3.60
CA PRO A 25 4.75 3.99 -2.24
C PRO A 25 6.04 4.56 -1.62
N HIS A 26 7.08 4.82 -2.41
CA HIS A 26 8.44 5.11 -1.91
C HIS A 26 8.90 6.56 -2.11
N GLY A 27 8.08 7.44 -2.69
CA GLY A 27 8.47 8.83 -2.91
C GLY A 27 8.24 9.74 -1.71
N ARG A 28 7.93 11.01 -1.98
CA ARG A 28 7.63 12.00 -0.94
C ARG A 28 6.12 12.04 -0.71
N PHE A 29 5.70 11.91 0.55
CA PHE A 29 4.31 12.06 0.92
C PHE A 29 3.91 13.54 0.97
N THR A 30 2.82 13.91 0.31
CA THR A 30 2.22 15.23 0.32
C THR A 30 0.71 15.14 0.47
N ILE A 31 0.10 16.16 1.06
CA ILE A 31 -1.36 16.27 1.11
C ILE A 31 -1.81 17.04 -0.14
N PRO A 32 -2.58 16.42 -1.07
CA PRO A 32 -3.01 17.10 -2.27
C PRO A 32 -4.08 18.15 -1.95
N GLN A 33 -4.08 19.25 -2.72
CA GLN A 33 -5.07 20.31 -2.58
C GLN A 33 -6.51 19.78 -2.71
N GLY A 34 -6.75 18.80 -3.58
CA GLY A 34 -8.07 18.17 -3.73
C GLY A 34 -8.62 17.50 -2.46
N LEU A 35 -7.78 17.15 -1.47
CA LEU A 35 -8.26 16.70 -0.17
C LEU A 35 -8.78 17.88 0.68
N LEU A 36 -8.11 19.02 0.60
CA LEU A 36 -8.46 20.25 1.31
C LEU A 36 -9.72 20.89 0.71
N ASP A 37 -9.90 20.78 -0.60
CA ASP A 37 -11.05 21.32 -1.34
C ASP A 37 -12.38 20.65 -0.97
N ASN A 38 -12.35 19.51 -0.27
CA ASN A 38 -13.54 18.83 0.25
C ASN A 38 -14.15 19.49 1.50
N GLY A 39 -13.71 20.71 1.86
CA GLY A 39 -14.23 21.46 3.00
C GLY A 39 -13.85 20.87 4.36
N LEU A 40 -12.78 20.06 4.40
CA LEU A 40 -12.25 19.52 5.64
C LEU A 40 -11.55 20.62 6.44
N THR A 41 -11.73 20.60 7.76
CA THR A 41 -10.84 21.35 8.67
C THR A 41 -9.41 20.81 8.60
N PRO A 42 -8.38 21.60 8.98
CA PRO A 42 -7.00 21.12 9.01
C PRO A 42 -6.81 19.83 9.81
N ALA A 43 -7.47 19.71 10.97
CA ALA A 43 -7.41 18.50 11.80
C ALA A 43 -8.02 17.28 11.10
N GLN A 44 -9.15 17.45 10.41
CA GLN A 44 -9.78 16.36 9.64
C GLN A 44 -8.93 15.93 8.44
N ALA A 45 -8.32 16.89 7.74
CA ALA A 45 -7.41 16.59 6.64
C ALA A 45 -6.19 15.79 7.13
N GLU A 46 -5.65 16.12 8.31
CA GLU A 46 -4.54 15.36 8.89
C GLU A 46 -4.94 13.95 9.30
N VAL A 47 -6.13 13.74 9.85
CA VAL A 47 -6.66 12.40 10.15
C VAL A 47 -6.81 11.55 8.88
N GLN A 48 -7.30 12.15 7.78
CA GLN A 48 -7.37 11.48 6.50
C GLN A 48 -5.97 11.18 5.94
N ALA A 49 -5.05 12.14 6.02
CA ALA A 49 -3.65 11.94 5.60
C ALA A 49 -2.98 10.80 6.38
N ASN A 50 -3.23 10.69 7.69
CA ASN A 50 -2.76 9.58 8.51
C ASN A 50 -3.28 8.22 8.03
N SER A 51 -4.55 8.16 7.64
CA SER A 51 -5.12 6.94 7.05
C SER A 51 -4.41 6.56 5.74
N VAL A 52 -4.09 7.55 4.90
CA VAL A 52 -3.30 7.32 3.68
C VAL A 52 -1.87 6.87 4.00
N ARG A 53 -1.23 7.41 5.04
CA ARG A 53 0.10 6.96 5.50
C ARG A 53 0.10 5.50 5.94
N LEU A 54 -0.95 5.04 6.62
CA LEU A 54 -1.11 3.62 6.99
C LEU A 54 -1.26 2.74 5.74
N ILE A 55 -2.06 3.16 4.77
CA ILE A 55 -2.20 2.46 3.48
C ILE A 55 -0.87 2.44 2.72
N ARG A 56 -0.11 3.53 2.76
CA ARG A 56 1.22 3.64 2.16
C ARG A 56 2.20 2.67 2.78
N GLN A 57 2.21 2.57 4.11
CA GLN A 57 3.06 1.59 4.80
C GLN A 57 2.71 0.16 4.38
N LEU A 58 1.42 -0.18 4.33
CA LEU A 58 0.99 -1.50 3.84
C LEU A 58 1.45 -1.76 2.39
N ALA A 59 1.42 -0.75 1.52
CA ALA A 59 1.90 -0.88 0.15
C ALA A 59 3.42 -1.15 0.09
N ARG A 60 4.22 -0.54 0.96
CA ARG A 60 5.66 -0.83 1.09
C ARG A 60 5.89 -2.24 1.60
N ASP A 61 5.21 -2.62 2.68
CA ASP A 61 5.25 -3.96 3.28
C ASP A 61 4.94 -5.03 2.22
N LEU A 62 3.93 -4.81 1.37
CA LEU A 62 3.59 -5.69 0.25
C LEU A 62 4.70 -5.81 -0.80
N VAL A 63 5.39 -4.71 -1.13
CA VAL A 63 6.51 -4.73 -2.07
C VAL A 63 7.66 -5.55 -1.50
N ALA A 64 8.03 -5.31 -0.24
CA ALA A 64 9.07 -6.05 0.46
C ALA A 64 8.74 -7.54 0.58
N TYR A 65 7.54 -7.88 1.06
CA TYR A 65 7.12 -9.26 1.29
C TYR A 65 7.04 -10.09 0.00
N VAL A 66 6.44 -9.54 -1.07
CA VAL A 66 6.37 -10.24 -2.37
C VAL A 66 7.75 -10.33 -3.03
N GLY A 67 8.66 -9.39 -2.74
CA GLY A 67 10.04 -9.45 -3.21
C GLY A 67 10.89 -10.49 -2.46
N ALA A 68 10.61 -10.73 -1.18
CA ALA A 68 11.40 -11.62 -0.32
C ALA A 68 10.93 -13.08 -0.31
N THR A 69 9.72 -13.35 -0.79
CA THR A 69 9.11 -14.69 -0.76
C THR A 69 8.89 -15.25 -2.17
N ASP A 70 8.78 -16.57 -2.29
CA ASP A 70 8.29 -17.23 -3.50
C ASP A 70 6.77 -17.11 -3.69
N SER A 71 6.07 -16.45 -2.76
CA SER A 71 4.63 -16.25 -2.85
C SER A 71 4.31 -15.20 -3.91
N THR A 72 3.57 -15.61 -4.94
CA THR A 72 3.04 -14.67 -5.92
C THR A 72 1.93 -13.81 -5.32
N GLN A 73 1.64 -12.66 -5.94
CA GLN A 73 0.45 -11.85 -5.58
C GLN A 73 -0.84 -12.69 -5.61
N GLN A 74 -0.92 -13.69 -6.49
CA GLN A 74 -2.07 -14.57 -6.62
C GLN A 74 -2.25 -15.48 -5.39
N VAL A 75 -1.15 -16.03 -4.87
CA VAL A 75 -1.17 -16.86 -3.65
C VAL A 75 -1.62 -16.02 -2.46
N LEU A 76 -1.05 -14.83 -2.29
CA LEU A 76 -1.44 -13.91 -1.22
C LEU A 76 -2.92 -13.50 -1.33
N ALA A 77 -3.39 -13.18 -2.54
CA ALA A 77 -4.78 -12.84 -2.79
C ALA A 77 -5.74 -13.98 -2.38
N THR A 78 -5.37 -15.22 -2.71
CA THR A 78 -6.15 -16.42 -2.36
C THR A 78 -6.22 -16.59 -0.84
N ARG A 79 -5.10 -16.46 -0.13
CA ARG A 79 -5.06 -16.55 1.35
C ARG A 79 -5.91 -15.47 2.02
N CYS A 80 -5.91 -14.27 1.46
CA CYS A 80 -6.69 -13.14 1.97
C CYS A 80 -8.16 -13.15 1.54
N GLY A 81 -8.58 -14.06 0.65
CA GLY A 81 -9.92 -14.07 0.08
C GLY A 81 -10.26 -12.80 -0.74
N ILE A 82 -9.26 -12.20 -1.40
CA ILE A 82 -9.42 -10.97 -2.18
C ILE A 82 -9.04 -11.16 -3.64
N ASN A 83 -9.46 -10.21 -4.49
CA ASN A 83 -9.02 -10.16 -5.88
C ASN A 83 -7.54 -9.73 -5.98
N ALA A 84 -6.70 -10.50 -6.67
CA ALA A 84 -5.28 -10.17 -6.87
C ALA A 84 -5.06 -8.80 -7.53
N ALA A 85 -5.97 -8.36 -8.40
CA ALA A 85 -5.93 -7.03 -8.99
C ALA A 85 -6.05 -5.91 -7.92
N ALA A 86 -6.65 -6.18 -6.76
CA ALA A 86 -6.66 -5.21 -5.65
C ALA A 86 -5.25 -4.99 -5.10
N ILE A 87 -4.44 -6.05 -4.97
CA ILE A 87 -3.03 -5.96 -4.57
C ILE A 87 -2.24 -5.19 -5.64
N THR A 88 -2.42 -5.53 -6.92
CA THR A 88 -1.73 -4.83 -8.01
C THR A 88 -2.06 -3.33 -8.05
N ARG A 89 -3.35 -2.96 -7.93
CA ARG A 89 -3.79 -1.56 -7.93
C ARG A 89 -3.23 -0.78 -6.73
N LEU A 90 -3.21 -1.39 -5.55
CA LEU A 90 -2.64 -0.78 -4.35
C LEU A 90 -1.13 -0.57 -4.52
N ARG A 91 -0.39 -1.60 -4.94
CA ARG A 91 1.07 -1.50 -5.15
C ARG A 91 1.45 -0.45 -6.19
N ARG A 92 0.64 -0.29 -7.24
CA ARG A 92 0.86 0.70 -8.31
C ARG A 92 0.26 2.08 -7.99
N GLY A 93 -0.33 2.26 -6.81
CA GLY A 93 -0.93 3.53 -6.40
C GLY A 93 -2.11 3.99 -7.28
N GLN A 94 -2.82 3.04 -7.90
CA GLN A 94 -3.93 3.29 -8.81
C GLN A 94 -5.26 3.48 -8.07
N LYS A 95 -5.45 2.80 -6.94
CA LYS A 95 -6.69 2.87 -6.15
C LYS A 95 -6.43 2.55 -4.69
N PHE A 96 -7.13 3.26 -3.79
CA PHE A 96 -7.15 2.91 -2.37
C PHE A 96 -7.86 1.57 -2.14
N PRO A 97 -7.39 0.75 -1.19
CA PRO A 97 -8.07 -0.49 -0.83
C PRO A 97 -9.36 -0.16 -0.07
N GLY A 98 -10.38 -0.99 -0.21
CA GLY A 98 -11.50 -0.98 0.72
C GLY A 98 -11.06 -1.45 2.11
N LEU A 99 -11.81 -1.11 3.16
CA LEU A 99 -11.47 -1.45 4.54
C LEU A 99 -11.22 -2.96 4.74
N THR A 100 -12.09 -3.82 4.20
CA THR A 100 -11.93 -5.28 4.29
C THR A 100 -10.64 -5.76 3.62
N THR A 101 -10.29 -5.20 2.46
CA THR A 101 -9.04 -5.52 1.77
C THR A 101 -7.82 -5.06 2.58
N PHE A 102 -7.87 -3.86 3.14
CA PHE A 102 -6.81 -3.36 4.01
C PHE A 102 -6.58 -4.27 5.22
N LEU A 103 -7.66 -4.64 5.93
CA LEU A 103 -7.57 -5.51 7.11
C LEU A 103 -7.05 -6.90 6.74
N ALA A 104 -7.61 -7.55 5.71
CA ALA A 104 -7.16 -8.88 5.28
C ALA A 104 -5.65 -8.87 4.96
N LEU A 105 -5.19 -7.87 4.21
CA LEU A 105 -3.77 -7.72 3.90
C LEU A 105 -2.92 -7.44 5.15
N ARG A 106 -3.35 -6.55 6.04
CA ARG A 106 -2.58 -6.20 7.24
C ARG A 106 -2.39 -7.39 8.19
N THR A 107 -3.32 -8.33 8.23
CA THR A 107 -3.19 -9.56 9.04
C THR A 107 -2.23 -10.59 8.46
N GLN A 108 -1.98 -10.56 7.15
CA GLN A 108 -1.18 -11.57 6.44
C GLN A 108 0.19 -11.05 5.99
N VAL A 109 0.33 -9.73 5.88
CA VAL A 109 1.55 -9.09 5.34
C VAL A 109 2.39 -8.54 6.51
N PRO A 110 3.56 -9.14 6.77
CA PRO A 110 4.51 -8.64 7.77
C PRO A 110 5.04 -7.25 7.38
N THR A 111 5.52 -6.49 8.36
CA THR A 111 6.12 -5.17 8.08
C THR A 111 7.40 -5.31 7.25
N GLU A 112 7.75 -4.26 6.50
CA GLU A 112 9.05 -4.15 5.82
C GLU A 112 10.22 -4.47 6.77
N GLN A 113 10.19 -3.95 8.00
CA GLN A 113 11.21 -4.25 9.01
C GLN A 113 11.27 -5.75 9.36
N GLN A 114 10.12 -6.40 9.59
CA GLN A 114 10.08 -7.85 9.87
C GLN A 114 10.60 -8.69 8.68
N VAL A 115 10.31 -8.23 7.46
CA VAL A 115 10.84 -8.83 6.23
C VAL A 115 12.36 -8.70 6.18
N GLU A 116 12.91 -7.53 6.50
CA GLU A 116 14.35 -7.25 6.52
C GLU A 116 15.09 -8.08 7.58
N ASP A 117 14.53 -8.12 8.80
CA ASP A 117 15.04 -8.88 9.95
C ASP A 117 15.02 -10.41 9.72
N GLY A 118 14.38 -10.87 8.63
CA GLY A 118 14.40 -12.27 8.22
C GLY A 118 13.45 -13.16 9.02
N LEU A 119 12.44 -12.57 9.67
CA LEU A 119 11.42 -13.27 10.45
C LEU A 119 10.37 -13.99 9.58
N LEU A 120 10.72 -14.35 8.34
CA LEU A 120 9.81 -14.98 7.37
C LEU A 120 10.10 -16.48 7.24
N GLU A 121 9.08 -17.31 7.46
CA GLU A 121 9.12 -18.72 7.05
C GLU A 121 9.17 -18.83 5.52
N GLY A 122 10.11 -19.63 4.98
CA GLY A 122 10.22 -19.90 3.54
C GLY A 122 10.89 -18.81 2.69
N ARG A 123 11.80 -18.03 3.29
CA ARG A 123 12.59 -16.99 2.58
C ARG A 123 13.39 -17.61 1.42
N LYS A 124 13.41 -16.94 0.27
CA LYS A 124 14.34 -17.26 -0.82
C LYS A 124 15.77 -17.04 -0.30
N PRO A 125 16.73 -17.96 -0.52
CA PRO A 125 18.12 -17.68 -0.18
C PRO A 125 18.56 -16.42 -0.92
N ALA A 126 19.23 -15.52 -0.21
CA ALA A 126 19.73 -14.28 -0.80
C ALA A 126 20.55 -14.61 -2.06
N PRO A 127 20.42 -13.86 -3.17
CA PRO A 127 21.29 -14.05 -4.31
C PRO A 127 22.74 -13.90 -3.83
N GLN A 128 23.51 -14.98 -3.95
CA GLN A 128 24.92 -14.98 -3.59
C GLN A 128 25.59 -13.86 -4.39
N ARG A 129 26.12 -12.84 -3.71
CA ARG A 129 26.98 -11.85 -4.37
C ARG A 129 28.08 -12.63 -5.10
N PRO A 130 28.35 -12.38 -6.40
CA PRO A 130 29.47 -13.02 -7.06
C PRO A 130 30.71 -12.71 -6.24
N GLN A 131 31.34 -13.76 -5.69
CA GLN A 131 32.64 -13.61 -5.04
C GLN A 131 33.58 -13.05 -6.11
N SER A 132 34.06 -11.83 -5.88
CA SER A 132 35.10 -11.22 -6.71
C SER A 132 36.27 -12.19 -6.76
N ARG A 133 36.48 -12.83 -7.92
CA ARG A 133 37.67 -13.67 -8.14
C ARG A 133 38.90 -12.79 -7.89
N PRO A 134 39.87 -13.23 -7.06
CA PRO A 134 41.14 -12.54 -6.98
C PRO A 134 41.81 -12.65 -8.36
N VAL A 135 42.10 -11.48 -8.96
CA VAL A 135 42.92 -11.38 -10.16
C VAL A 135 44.31 -11.89 -9.78
N ARG A 136 44.76 -12.96 -10.43
CA ARG A 136 46.15 -13.42 -10.38
C ARG A 136 46.99 -12.63 -11.36
#